data_AF-A0A7K3LVF6-F1
#
_entry.id   AF-A0A7K3LVF6-F1
#
_cell.length_a   1.000
_cell.length_b   1.000
_cell.length_c   1.000
_cell.angle_alpha   90.00
_cell.angle_beta   90.00
_cell.angle_gamma   90.00
#
_symmetry.space_group_name_H-M   'P 1'
#
loop_
_entity.id
_entity.type
_entity.pdbx_description
1 polymer ?
#
loop_
_entity_poly.entity_id
_entity_poly.type
_entity_poly.pdbx_seq_one_letter_code
_entity_poly.pdbx_strand_id
1 'polypeptide(L)' 'MQTSVGGRGGGPDDPVDELAQVAARRRQLARDEEVAVRRARIAGLSWAEIGVVLGVTKQAMHKKYRQVG' A
#
# COMPACT_ATOMS: atom_id res chain seq x y z
N MET A 1 10.92 18.36 25.19
CA MET A 1 11.54 17.15 24.61
C MET A 1 12.06 17.53 23.22
N GLN A 2 13.35 17.85 23.11
CA GLN A 2 14.01 18.17 21.84
C GLN A 2 14.53 16.86 21.26
N THR A 3 13.82 16.26 20.31
CA THR A 3 14.43 15.20 19.49
C THR A 3 15.22 15.91 18.41
N SER A 4 16.50 16.11 18.71
CA SER A 4 17.51 16.57 17.75
C SER A 4 17.47 15.61 16.57
N VAL A 5 16.93 16.06 15.43
CA VAL A 5 17.18 15.45 14.11
C VAL A 5 18.60 15.89 13.73
N GLY A 6 19.57 15.40 14.50
CA GLY A 6 20.98 15.60 14.29
C GLY A 6 21.48 14.52 13.36
N GLY A 7 21.33 14.77 12.06
CA GLY A 7 21.79 13.85 11.02
C GLY A 7 21.35 14.32 9.65
N ARG A 8 21.82 15.49 9.19
CA ARG A 8 21.93 15.73 7.76
C ARG A 8 23.10 14.90 7.24
N GLY A 9 22.94 13.59 7.24
CA GLY A 9 23.87 12.64 6.66
C GLY A 9 23.22 12.12 5.40
N GLY A 10 23.38 12.84 4.29
CA GLY A 10 22.98 12.37 2.95
C GLY A 10 23.86 11.21 2.52
N GLY A 11 23.68 10.07 3.17
CA GLY A 11 24.36 8.81 2.95
C GLY A 11 23.35 7.71 2.70
N PRO A 12 23.76 6.60 2.08
CA PRO A 12 22.88 5.52 1.62
C PRO A 12 22.07 4.80 2.72
N ASP A 13 22.26 5.15 3.99
CA ASP A 13 21.64 4.54 5.17
C ASP A 13 20.92 5.57 6.07
N ASP A 14 20.54 6.75 5.55
CA ASP A 14 19.70 7.69 6.30
C ASP A 14 18.31 7.06 6.56
N PRO A 15 17.87 6.93 7.84
CA PRO A 15 16.55 6.40 8.16
C PRO A 15 15.40 7.11 7.44
N VAL A 16 15.55 8.40 7.13
CA VAL A 16 14.55 9.17 6.36
C VAL A 16 14.49 8.70 4.91
N ASP A 17 15.64 8.47 4.27
CA ASP A 17 15.72 7.96 2.91
C ASP A 17 15.22 6.50 2.83
N GLU A 18 15.54 5.67 3.82
CA GLU A 18 14.99 4.31 3.92
C GLU A 18 13.46 4.33 4.01
N LEU A 19 12.90 5.17 4.88
CA LEU A 19 11.45 5.34 5.00
C LEU A 19 10.83 5.88 3.72
N ALA A 20 11.49 6.80 3.02
CA ALA A 20 11.04 7.31 1.72
C ALA A 20 10.99 6.20 0.65
N GLN A 21 12.01 5.33 0.60
CA GLN A 21 12.04 4.17 -0.28
C GLN A 21 10.95 3.15 0.07
N VAL A 22 10.72 2.87 1.35
CA VAL A 22 9.60 2.03 1.81
C VAL A 22 8.26 2.65 1.40
N ALA A 23 8.08 3.96 1.55
CA ALA A 23 6.87 4.65 1.14
C ALA A 23 6.66 4.57 -0.39
N ALA A 24 7.72 4.71 -1.19
CA ALA A 24 7.64 4.55 -2.64
C ALA A 24 7.22 3.12 -3.03
N ARG A 25 7.81 2.10 -2.41
CA ARG A 25 7.44 0.69 -2.62
C ARG A 25 6.00 0.39 -2.22
N ARG A 26 5.52 0.93 -1.09
CA ARG A 26 4.11 0.81 -0.67
C ARG A 26 3.15 1.42 -1.69
N ARG A 27 3.50 2.58 -2.27
CA ARG A 27 2.70 3.20 -3.34
C ARG A 27 2.68 2.36 -4.61
N GLN A 28 3.82 1.79 -5.00
CA GLN A 28 3.88 0.88 -6.15
C GLN A 28 3.02 -0.37 -5.91
N LEU A 29 3.17 -1.01 -4.75
CA LEU A 29 2.39 -2.19 -4.38
C LEU A 29 0.89 -1.89 -4.35
N ALA A 30 0.49 -0.71 -3.87
CA ALA A 30 -0.91 -0.31 -3.88
C ALA A 30 -1.47 -0.20 -5.31
N ARG A 31 -0.71 0.37 -6.26
CA ARG A 31 -1.12 0.43 -7.67
C ARG A 31 -1.23 -0.96 -8.30
N ASP A 32 -0.25 -1.82 -8.03
CA ASP A 32 -0.25 -3.19 -8.56
C ASP A 32 -1.43 -3.99 -8.01
N GLU A 33 -1.76 -3.81 -6.72
CA GLU A 33 -2.96 -4.37 -6.10
C GLU A 33 -4.24 -3.87 -6.78
N GLU A 34 -4.39 -2.57 -7.03
CA GLU A 34 -5.57 -2.01 -7.71
C GLU A 34 -5.78 -2.62 -9.10
N VAL A 35 -4.70 -2.79 -9.87
CA VAL A 35 -4.75 -3.44 -11.18
C VAL A 35 -5.15 -4.91 -11.06
N ALA A 36 -4.58 -5.64 -10.09
CA ALA A 36 -4.92 -7.04 -9.83
C ALA A 36 -6.38 -7.20 -9.40
N VAL A 37 -6.87 -6.35 -8.49
CA VAL A 37 -8.27 -6.33 -8.04
C VAL A 37 -9.20 -6.04 -9.21
N ARG A 38 -8.89 -5.05 -10.05
CA ARG A 38 -9.70 -4.75 -11.24
C ARG A 38 -9.77 -5.94 -12.19
N ARG A 39 -8.65 -6.60 -12.47
CA ARG A 39 -8.60 -7.81 -13.30
C ARG A 39 -9.42 -8.95 -12.70
N ALA A 40 -9.30 -9.18 -11.39
CA ALA A 40 -10.07 -10.20 -10.68
C ALA A 40 -11.58 -9.91 -10.73
N ARG A 41 -11.98 -8.64 -10.56
CA ARG A 41 -13.38 -8.22 -10.71
C ARG A 41 -13.91 -8.44 -12.13
N ILE A 42 -13.11 -8.14 -13.16
CA ILE A 42 -13.47 -8.40 -14.57
C ILE A 42 -13.58 -9.91 -14.84
N ALA A 43 -12.72 -10.72 -14.24
CA ALA A 43 -12.78 -12.18 -14.30
C ALA A 43 -13.96 -12.80 -13.53
N GLY A 44 -14.78 -11.99 -12.86
CA GLY A 44 -15.98 -12.42 -12.17
C GLY A 44 -15.80 -12.76 -10.68
N LEU A 45 -14.59 -12.61 -10.11
CA LEU A 45 -14.38 -12.88 -8.70
C LEU A 45 -15.16 -11.88 -7.83
N SER A 46 -15.76 -12.39 -6.76
CA SER A 46 -16.43 -11.59 -5.75
C SER A 46 -15.42 -10.84 -4.86
N TRP A 47 -15.86 -9.77 -4.22
CA TRP A 47 -15.07 -9.05 -3.22
C TRP A 47 -14.63 -9.92 -2.04
N ALA A 48 -15.39 -10.97 -1.73
CA ALA A 48 -15.04 -11.90 -0.66
C ALA A 48 -13.86 -12.78 -1.08
N GLU A 49 -13.90 -13.36 -2.27
CA GLU A 49 -12.81 -14.20 -2.81
C GLU A 49 -11.51 -13.42 -2.97
N ILE A 50 -11.59 -12.20 -3.50
CA ILE A 50 -10.43 -11.30 -3.61
C ILE A 50 -9.85 -10.98 -2.23
N GLY A 51 -10.71 -10.71 -1.24
CA GLY A 51 -10.29 -10.45 0.13
C GLY A 51 -9.55 -11.63 0.76
N VAL A 52 -10.05 -12.86 0.55
CA VAL A 52 -9.39 -14.09 1.02
C VAL A 52 -7.98 -14.23 0.45
N VAL A 53 -7.81 -14.00 -0.85
CA VAL A 53 -6.49 -14.09 -1.52
C VAL A 53 -5.52 -13.00 -1.01
N LEU A 54 -6.02 -11.79 -0.77
CA LEU A 54 -5.22 -10.67 -0.28
C LEU A 54 -5.00 -10.67 1.25
N GLY A 55 -5.61 -11.62 1.99
CA GLY A 55 -5.51 -11.68 3.46
C GLY A 55 -6.22 -10.54 4.17
N VAL A 56 -7.23 -9.94 3.52
CA VAL A 56 -7.95 -8.75 4.00
C VAL A 56 -9.45 -9.00 4.03
N THR A 57 -10.15 -8.34 4.95
CA THR A 57 -11.59 -8.54 5.07
C THR A 57 -12.33 -7.88 3.91
N LYS A 58 -13.50 -8.43 3.53
CA LYS A 58 -14.42 -7.82 2.55
C LYS A 58 -14.75 -6.37 2.89
N GLN A 59 -14.89 -6.05 4.18
CA GLN A 59 -15.17 -4.69 4.65
C GLN A 59 -13.98 -3.75 4.41
N ALA A 60 -12.73 -4.21 4.60
CA ALA A 60 -11.53 -3.44 4.28
C ALA A 60 -11.44 -3.15 2.77
N MET A 61 -11.75 -4.14 1.93
CA MET A 61 -11.85 -3.96 0.47
C MET A 61 -12.94 -2.95 0.10
N HIS A 62 -14.17 -3.11 0.60
CA HIS A 62 -15.24 -2.16 0.34
C HIS A 62 -14.86 -0.74 0.81
N LYS A 63 -14.27 -0.57 1.99
CA LYS A 63 -13.86 0.76 2.48
C LYS A 63 -12.80 1.38 1.56
N LYS A 64 -11.79 0.61 1.13
CA LYS A 64 -10.71 1.08 0.26
C LYS A 64 -11.22 1.46 -1.13
N TYR A 65 -12.05 0.61 -1.75
CA TYR A 65 -12.47 0.78 -3.14
C TYR A 65 -13.79 1.56 -3.32
N ARG A 66 -14.60 1.79 -2.27
CA ARG A 66 -15.77 2.69 -2.34
C ARG A 66 -15.42 4.17 -2.28
N GLN A 67 -14.21 4.52 -1.85
CA GLN A 67 -13.75 5.91 -1.79
C GLN A 67 -13.08 6.37 -3.10
N VAL A 68 -12.79 5.45 -4.02
CA VAL A 68 -12.14 5.73 -5.32
C VAL A 68 -13.16 5.71 -6.47
N GLY A 69 -14.46 5.85 -6.15
CA GLY A 69 -15.55 5.97 -7.12
C GLY A 69 -16.05 7.39 -7.21
#